data_AF-A0A509BPS5-F1
#
_entry.id   AF-A0A509BPS5-F1
#
_cell.length_a   1.000
_cell.length_b   1.000
_cell.length_c   1.000
_cell.angle_alpha   90.00
_cell.angle_beta   90.00
_cell.angle_gamma   90.00
#
_symmetry.space_group_name_H-M   'P 1'
#
loop_
_entity.id
_entity.type
_entity.pdbx_description
1 polymer ?
#
loop_
_entity_poly.entity_id
_entity_poly.type
_entity_poly.pdbx_seq_one_letter_code
_entity_poly.pdbx_strand_id
1 'polypeptide(L)'
;MFPTVRQKQLANRTLWLKKRLEDANNALAEHEKSRNHPDATLTAKGFVRLYSGVTSLDETMAATPKAVKIAMDNANERLAKACNLADLQSVPLALTNLTLANVKKAVEDTQIGLSKLPTFRPETEDDLDALPVGFIGECKNKTPGGPLPTELWCYIQKTGNLDNYSGNPKRKGGTIRLVCIHNAGETWTGAKFDDGTTEGKRYEWSRDFSTLNKPKPEDVGLAATKKAIDDTQTGLAAQSVMWITSADDLSNLPSGARRFASNKAPATVLPTAGYFSWKSWQSVIQRTVVASWQRVTPETSGWGHVTPFPMMPPSPGYS
;
A
#
# COMPACT_ATOMS: atom_id res chain seq x y z
N MET A 1 -27.67 49.37 -121.95
CA MET A 1 -28.96 48.68 -121.67
C MET A 1 -29.16 48.68 -120.16
N PHE A 2 -30.17 49.39 -119.64
CA PHE A 2 -30.42 49.47 -118.20
C PHE A 2 -31.11 48.20 -117.70
N PRO A 3 -30.76 47.68 -116.51
CA PRO A 3 -31.37 46.48 -115.97
C PRO A 3 -32.87 46.69 -115.73
N THR A 4 -33.68 45.73 -116.18
CA THR A 4 -35.14 45.74 -116.03
C THR A 4 -35.54 45.60 -114.56
N VAL A 5 -36.75 46.03 -114.20
CA VAL A 5 -37.28 45.96 -112.82
C VAL A 5 -37.16 44.54 -112.23
N ARG A 6 -37.44 43.50 -113.04
CA ARG A 6 -37.29 42.09 -112.65
C ARG A 6 -35.84 41.71 -112.34
N GLN A 7 -34.87 42.21 -113.10
CA GLN A 7 -33.44 41.96 -112.85
C GLN A 7 -32.99 42.61 -111.53
N LYS A 8 -33.48 43.80 -111.20
CA LYS A 8 -33.19 44.47 -109.92
C LYS A 8 -33.78 43.73 -108.72
N GLN A 9 -35.02 43.25 -108.81
CA GLN A 9 -35.66 42.45 -107.75
C GLN A 9 -34.95 41.12 -107.50
N LEU A 10 -34.55 40.43 -108.58
CA LEU A 10 -33.79 39.19 -108.48
C LEU A 10 -32.42 39.43 -107.82
N ALA A 11 -31.70 40.47 -108.23
CA ALA A 11 -30.43 40.86 -107.62
C ALA A 11 -30.58 41.12 -106.10
N ASN A 12 -31.59 41.88 -105.68
CA ASN A 12 -31.87 42.16 -104.27
C ASN A 12 -32.17 40.88 -103.47
N ARG A 13 -32.97 39.95 -104.01
CA ARG A 13 -33.27 38.66 -103.36
C ARG A 13 -32.02 37.78 -103.24
N THR A 14 -31.22 37.70 -104.28
CA THR A 14 -29.96 36.93 -104.24
C THR A 14 -28.96 37.53 -103.25
N LEU A 15 -28.89 38.85 -103.14
CA LEU A 15 -28.05 39.54 -102.16
C LEU A 15 -28.51 39.25 -100.73
N TRP A 16 -29.81 39.28 -100.46
CA TRP A 16 -30.37 38.95 -99.14
C TRP A 16 -30.06 37.49 -98.75
N LEU A 17 -30.24 36.55 -99.69
CA LEU A 17 -29.93 35.14 -99.46
C LEU A 17 -28.44 34.92 -99.19
N LYS A 18 -27.55 35.60 -99.93
CA LYS A 18 -26.10 35.55 -99.70
C LYS A 18 -25.75 36.05 -98.31
N LYS A 19 -26.29 37.22 -97.91
CA LYS A 19 -26.06 37.77 -96.57
C LYS A 19 -26.55 36.80 -95.49
N ARG A 20 -27.72 36.21 -95.66
CA ARG A 20 -28.26 35.22 -94.71
C ARG A 20 -27.42 33.95 -94.61
N LEU A 21 -26.89 33.49 -95.73
CA LEU A 21 -25.98 32.33 -95.76
C LEU A 21 -24.66 32.65 -95.05
N GLU A 22 -24.11 33.85 -95.27
CA GLU A 22 -22.88 34.32 -94.64
C GLU A 22 -23.06 34.48 -93.11
N ASP A 23 -24.16 35.09 -92.67
CA ASP A 23 -24.49 35.21 -91.25
C ASP A 23 -24.63 33.82 -90.59
N ALA A 24 -25.26 32.86 -91.28
CA ALA A 24 -25.40 31.48 -90.78
C ALA A 24 -24.05 30.75 -90.72
N ASN A 25 -23.19 30.91 -91.73
CA ASN A 25 -21.85 30.32 -91.74
C ASN A 25 -20.97 30.93 -90.64
N ASN A 26 -21.06 32.23 -90.40
CA ASN A 26 -20.33 32.90 -89.33
C ASN A 26 -20.82 32.42 -87.95
N ALA A 27 -22.14 32.30 -87.74
CA ALA A 27 -22.71 31.76 -86.51
C ALA A 27 -22.29 30.29 -86.27
N LEU A 28 -22.22 29.47 -87.33
CA LEU A 28 -21.72 28.11 -87.25
C LEU A 28 -20.23 28.07 -86.89
N ALA A 29 -19.41 28.92 -87.52
CA ALA A 29 -17.98 29.00 -87.24
C ALA A 29 -17.68 29.51 -85.81
N GLU A 30 -18.47 30.46 -85.31
CA GLU A 30 -18.39 30.92 -83.93
C GLU A 30 -18.83 29.84 -82.94
N HIS A 31 -19.92 29.13 -83.22
CA HIS A 31 -20.37 28.00 -82.41
C HIS A 31 -19.34 26.87 -82.38
N GLU A 32 -18.72 26.52 -83.51
CA GLU A 32 -17.65 25.52 -83.59
C GLU A 32 -16.42 25.93 -82.75
N LYS A 33 -15.98 27.19 -82.85
CA LYS A 33 -14.90 27.72 -81.99
C LYS A 33 -15.25 27.67 -80.51
N SER A 34 -16.51 27.95 -80.16
CA SER A 34 -17.01 27.83 -78.77
C SER A 34 -17.11 26.38 -78.27
N ARG A 35 -17.01 25.37 -79.14
CA ARG A 35 -17.04 23.97 -78.73
C ARG A 35 -15.67 23.30 -78.69
N ASN A 36 -14.61 24.03 -79.07
CA ASN A 36 -13.24 23.54 -78.99
C ASN A 36 -12.63 23.84 -77.60
N HIS A 37 -13.21 23.23 -76.57
CA HIS A 37 -12.66 23.28 -75.21
C HIS A 37 -11.92 21.98 -74.89
N PRO A 38 -10.73 22.06 -74.26
CA PRO A 38 -10.03 20.87 -73.78
C PRO A 38 -10.78 20.21 -72.62
N ASP A 39 -10.33 19.02 -72.24
CA ASP A 39 -10.82 18.35 -71.02
C ASP A 39 -10.52 19.19 -69.78
N ALA A 40 -11.39 19.11 -68.78
CA ALA A 40 -11.19 19.85 -67.53
C ALA A 40 -10.03 19.27 -66.74
N THR A 41 -9.35 20.13 -66.01
CA THR A 41 -8.31 19.75 -65.04
C THR A 41 -8.63 20.39 -63.69
N LEU A 42 -7.84 20.06 -62.66
CA LEU A 42 -7.98 20.69 -61.34
C LEU A 42 -7.74 22.20 -61.37
N THR A 43 -7.05 22.72 -62.40
CA THR A 43 -6.65 24.14 -62.50
C THR A 43 -7.27 24.88 -63.68
N ALA A 44 -7.82 24.17 -64.67
CA ALA A 44 -8.41 24.75 -65.87
C ALA A 44 -9.81 24.17 -66.14
N LYS A 45 -10.73 25.05 -66.55
CA LYS A 45 -12.09 24.67 -66.94
C LYS A 45 -12.06 23.91 -68.28
N GLY A 46 -12.93 22.92 -68.44
CA GLY A 46 -13.04 22.10 -69.65
C GLY A 46 -14.23 21.14 -69.63
N PHE A 47 -14.27 20.17 -70.55
CA PHE A 47 -15.29 19.12 -70.56
C PHE A 47 -14.92 17.93 -69.67
N VAL A 48 -15.93 17.26 -69.09
CA VAL A 48 -15.74 16.09 -68.22
C VAL A 48 -16.74 15.01 -68.59
N ARG A 49 -16.31 13.75 -68.53
CA ARG A 49 -17.20 12.58 -68.70
C ARG A 49 -17.84 12.22 -67.36
N LEU A 50 -19.10 11.81 -67.38
CA LEU A 50 -19.80 11.37 -66.19
C LEU A 50 -19.65 9.86 -65.99
N TYR A 51 -19.38 9.45 -64.75
CA TYR A 51 -19.31 8.05 -64.36
C TYR A 51 -20.24 7.75 -63.19
N SER A 52 -20.88 6.57 -63.24
CA SER A 52 -21.89 6.16 -62.26
C SER A 52 -21.48 4.96 -61.39
N GLY A 53 -20.25 4.45 -61.54
CA GLY A 53 -19.68 3.43 -60.66
C GLY A 53 -18.82 4.03 -59.55
N VAL A 54 -18.37 3.19 -58.62
CA VAL A 54 -17.61 3.61 -57.42
C VAL A 54 -16.24 2.91 -57.28
N THR A 55 -15.80 2.18 -58.30
CA THR A 55 -14.58 1.36 -58.27
C THR A 55 -13.45 1.91 -59.14
N SER A 56 -13.69 3.01 -59.88
CA SER A 56 -12.68 3.61 -60.76
C SER A 56 -11.75 4.51 -59.97
N LEU A 57 -10.46 4.49 -60.31
CA LEU A 57 -9.42 5.40 -59.82
C LEU A 57 -9.13 6.54 -60.81
N ASP A 58 -9.89 6.63 -61.92
CA ASP A 58 -9.69 7.65 -62.94
C ASP A 58 -10.17 9.02 -62.46
N GLU A 59 -9.26 9.99 -62.39
CA GLU A 59 -9.51 11.37 -61.96
C GLU A 59 -10.05 12.27 -63.09
N THR A 60 -10.16 11.75 -64.33
CA THR A 60 -10.68 12.50 -65.49
C THR A 60 -12.20 12.47 -65.63
N MET A 61 -12.90 11.80 -64.71
CA MET A 61 -14.35 11.62 -64.73
C MET A 61 -15.01 12.25 -63.51
N ALA A 62 -16.19 12.83 -63.69
CA ALA A 62 -17.00 13.34 -62.59
C ALA A 62 -17.99 12.28 -62.10
N ALA A 63 -18.11 12.17 -60.77
CA ALA A 63 -19.10 11.31 -60.13
C ALA A 63 -20.51 11.86 -60.32
N THR A 64 -21.46 10.99 -60.66
CA THR A 64 -22.89 11.33 -60.68
C THR A 64 -23.51 11.20 -59.27
N PRO A 65 -24.69 11.80 -59.01
CA PRO A 65 -25.41 11.60 -57.75
C PRO A 65 -25.67 10.12 -57.43
N LYS A 66 -25.82 9.26 -58.45
CA LYS A 66 -25.94 7.81 -58.30
C LYS A 66 -24.68 7.18 -57.69
N ALA A 67 -23.50 7.54 -58.19
CA ALA A 67 -22.23 7.05 -57.64
C ALA A 67 -22.04 7.51 -56.18
N VAL A 68 -22.34 8.78 -55.89
CA VAL A 68 -22.26 9.35 -54.53
C VAL A 68 -23.21 8.62 -53.58
N LYS A 69 -24.45 8.35 -54.01
CA LYS A 69 -25.42 7.59 -53.21
C LYS A 69 -24.94 6.18 -52.90
N ILE A 70 -24.41 5.45 -53.89
CA ILE A 70 -23.87 4.10 -53.69
C ILE A 70 -22.73 4.11 -52.65
N ALA A 71 -21.82 5.07 -52.73
CA ALA A 71 -20.72 5.20 -51.77
C ALA A 71 -21.24 5.53 -50.36
N MET A 72 -22.22 6.44 -50.25
CA MET A 72 -22.82 6.84 -48.97
C MET A 72 -23.62 5.71 -48.33
N ASP A 73 -24.40 4.96 -49.11
CA ASP A 73 -25.15 3.80 -48.64
C ASP A 73 -24.20 2.73 -48.08
N ASN A 74 -23.09 2.44 -48.78
CA ASN A 74 -22.07 1.50 -48.28
C ASN A 74 -21.38 1.99 -46.99
N ALA A 75 -21.08 3.29 -46.89
CA ALA A 75 -20.48 3.86 -45.70
C ALA A 75 -21.44 3.77 -44.49
N ASN A 76 -22.72 4.06 -44.69
CA ASN A 76 -23.75 3.96 -43.66
C ASN A 76 -23.95 2.52 -43.17
N GLU A 77 -23.90 1.52 -44.06
CA GLU A 77 -23.95 0.10 -43.70
C GLU A 77 -22.77 -0.28 -42.79
N ARG A 78 -21.55 0.21 -43.09
CA ARG A 78 -20.35 -0.07 -42.28
C ARG A 78 -20.35 0.65 -40.94
N LEU A 79 -20.93 1.85 -40.87
CA LEU A 79 -21.02 2.65 -39.64
C LEU A 79 -22.17 2.22 -38.72
N ALA A 80 -23.14 1.46 -39.23
CA ALA A 80 -24.27 1.01 -38.44
C ALA A 80 -23.77 0.33 -37.15
N LYS A 81 -24.25 0.80 -36.00
CA LYS A 81 -23.88 0.33 -34.65
C LYS A 81 -24.04 -1.19 -34.47
N ALA A 82 -24.78 -1.85 -35.36
CA ALA A 82 -24.96 -3.30 -35.47
C ALA A 82 -23.72 -4.05 -36.00
N CYS A 83 -22.77 -3.36 -36.63
CA CYS A 83 -21.50 -3.94 -37.11
C CYS A 83 -20.38 -3.91 -36.06
N ASN A 84 -20.63 -3.36 -34.86
CA ASN A 84 -19.73 -3.50 -33.71
C ASN A 84 -19.60 -4.98 -33.35
N LEU A 85 -18.54 -5.64 -33.84
CA LEU A 85 -18.25 -7.06 -33.65
C LEU A 85 -19.05 -8.03 -34.54
N ALA A 86 -19.72 -7.56 -35.59
CA ALA A 86 -20.47 -8.45 -36.51
C ALA A 86 -19.56 -9.35 -37.37
N ASP A 87 -18.28 -8.98 -37.50
CA ASP A 87 -17.23 -9.77 -38.12
C ASP A 87 -16.71 -10.91 -37.23
N LEU A 88 -17.13 -10.96 -35.95
CA LEU A 88 -16.85 -12.10 -35.09
C LEU A 88 -17.60 -13.33 -35.61
N GLN A 89 -16.88 -14.22 -36.31
CA GLN A 89 -17.40 -15.51 -36.77
C GLN A 89 -18.07 -16.34 -35.66
N SER A 90 -17.60 -16.19 -34.42
CA SER A 90 -18.20 -16.78 -33.23
C SER A 90 -17.81 -15.96 -32.01
N VAL A 91 -18.80 -15.39 -31.32
CA VAL A 91 -18.60 -14.71 -30.01
C VAL A 91 -17.92 -15.64 -28.98
N PRO A 92 -18.32 -16.94 -28.86
CA PRO A 92 -17.61 -17.89 -27.98
C PRO A 92 -16.12 -18.09 -28.31
N LEU A 93 -15.77 -18.24 -29.59
CA LEU A 93 -14.38 -18.39 -30.03
C LEU A 93 -13.57 -17.12 -29.75
N ALA A 94 -14.15 -15.93 -29.97
CA ALA A 94 -13.51 -14.66 -29.68
C ALA A 94 -13.16 -14.51 -28.19
N LEU A 95 -14.10 -14.88 -27.30
CA LEU A 95 -13.87 -14.91 -25.85
C LEU A 95 -12.78 -15.91 -25.45
N THR A 96 -12.68 -17.03 -26.16
CA THR A 96 -11.66 -18.06 -25.94
C THR A 96 -10.28 -17.58 -26.38
N ASN A 97 -10.16 -17.02 -27.58
CA ASN A 97 -8.90 -16.52 -28.16
C ASN A 97 -8.35 -15.31 -27.39
N LEU A 98 -9.24 -14.45 -26.89
CA LEU A 98 -8.87 -13.35 -26.01
C LEU A 98 -8.56 -13.81 -24.58
N THR A 99 -8.64 -15.12 -24.29
CA THR A 99 -8.45 -15.73 -22.97
C THR A 99 -9.38 -15.17 -21.89
N LEU A 100 -10.46 -14.48 -22.27
CA LEU A 100 -11.42 -13.85 -21.35
C LEU A 100 -12.15 -14.87 -20.49
N ALA A 101 -12.33 -16.11 -20.97
CA ALA A 101 -12.85 -17.21 -20.16
C ALA A 101 -11.90 -17.57 -19.00
N ASN A 102 -10.58 -17.58 -19.26
CA ASN A 102 -9.56 -17.82 -18.25
C ASN A 102 -9.37 -16.61 -17.35
N VAL A 103 -9.47 -15.39 -17.88
CA VAL A 103 -9.43 -14.15 -17.08
C VAL A 103 -10.65 -14.06 -16.17
N LYS A 104 -11.87 -14.36 -16.65
CA LYS A 104 -13.08 -14.38 -15.84
C LYS A 104 -12.97 -15.43 -14.73
N LYS A 105 -12.60 -16.66 -15.09
CA LYS A 105 -12.41 -17.73 -14.11
C LYS A 105 -11.28 -17.41 -13.14
N ALA A 106 -10.17 -16.83 -13.60
CA ALA A 106 -9.11 -16.37 -12.72
C ALA A 106 -9.59 -15.24 -11.81
N VAL A 107 -10.36 -14.27 -12.29
CA VAL A 107 -10.94 -13.20 -11.46
C VAL A 107 -11.93 -13.77 -10.44
N GLU A 108 -12.75 -14.76 -10.81
CA GLU A 108 -13.67 -15.45 -9.91
C GLU A 108 -12.93 -16.32 -8.88
N ASP A 109 -11.90 -17.06 -9.30
CA ASP A 109 -11.12 -17.99 -8.48
C ASP A 109 -10.09 -17.25 -7.58
N THR A 110 -9.53 -16.14 -8.05
CA THR A 110 -8.50 -15.37 -7.33
C THR A 110 -9.05 -14.14 -6.59
N GLN A 111 -10.32 -13.76 -6.84
CA GLN A 111 -10.97 -12.57 -6.27
C GLN A 111 -10.20 -11.25 -6.51
N ILE A 112 -9.26 -11.23 -7.46
CA ILE A 112 -8.46 -10.04 -7.77
C ILE A 112 -9.25 -9.22 -8.81
N GLY A 113 -9.92 -8.15 -8.36
CA GLY A 113 -10.52 -7.16 -9.27
C GLY A 113 -12.00 -6.87 -9.08
N LEU A 114 -12.68 -7.51 -8.12
CA LEU A 114 -13.93 -6.96 -7.60
C LEU A 114 -13.55 -6.01 -6.46
N SER A 115 -13.88 -4.73 -6.58
CA SER A 115 -13.61 -3.66 -5.60
C SER A 115 -14.33 -3.81 -4.25
N LYS A 116 -14.66 -5.04 -3.86
CA LYS A 116 -15.21 -5.41 -2.57
C LYS A 116 -14.57 -6.75 -2.19
N LEU A 117 -13.69 -6.71 -1.19
CA LEU A 117 -13.37 -7.92 -0.43
C LEU A 117 -14.69 -8.60 -0.02
N PRO A 118 -14.73 -9.94 0.09
CA PRO A 118 -15.95 -10.64 0.48
C PRO A 118 -16.50 -10.05 1.79
N THR A 119 -17.77 -9.63 1.77
CA THR A 119 -18.46 -9.16 2.97
C THR A 119 -18.91 -10.34 3.80
N PHE A 120 -18.48 -10.39 5.05
CA PHE A 120 -18.77 -11.46 6.00
C PHE A 120 -19.55 -10.90 7.21
N ARG A 121 -20.70 -11.48 7.52
CA ARG A 121 -21.53 -11.05 8.64
C ARG A 121 -21.80 -12.22 9.60
N PRO A 122 -20.93 -12.44 10.60
CA PRO A 122 -21.12 -13.54 11.53
C PRO A 122 -22.33 -13.27 12.43
N GLU A 123 -23.12 -14.31 12.68
CA GLU A 123 -24.17 -14.36 13.70
C GLU A 123 -23.67 -15.09 14.95
N THR A 124 -22.82 -16.09 14.75
CA THR A 124 -22.37 -17.02 15.80
C THR A 124 -20.86 -17.22 15.75
N GLU A 125 -20.30 -17.76 16.84
CA GLU A 125 -18.87 -18.12 16.90
C GLU A 125 -18.50 -19.21 15.88
N ASP A 126 -19.48 -20.04 15.51
CA ASP A 126 -19.29 -21.11 14.53
C ASP A 126 -19.05 -20.57 13.13
N ASP A 127 -19.61 -19.39 12.81
CA ASP A 127 -19.34 -18.69 11.55
C ASP A 127 -17.87 -18.25 11.48
N LEU A 128 -17.27 -17.86 12.61
CA LEU A 128 -15.84 -17.49 12.69
C LEU A 128 -14.92 -18.71 12.63
N ASP A 129 -15.36 -19.84 13.19
CA ASP A 129 -14.62 -21.10 13.14
C ASP A 129 -14.62 -21.72 11.74
N ALA A 130 -15.69 -21.50 10.97
CA ALA A 130 -15.81 -21.98 9.59
C ALA A 130 -14.96 -21.20 8.57
N LEU A 131 -14.38 -20.06 8.95
CA LEU A 131 -13.52 -19.28 8.07
C LEU A 131 -12.23 -20.04 7.74
N PRO A 132 -11.83 -20.14 6.47
CA PRO A 132 -10.57 -20.75 6.10
C PRO A 132 -9.39 -19.88 6.55
N VAL A 133 -8.25 -20.49 6.91
CA VAL A 133 -7.01 -19.76 7.20
C VAL A 133 -6.60 -18.96 5.97
N GLY A 134 -6.18 -17.71 6.17
CA GLY A 134 -5.87 -16.77 5.10
C GLY A 134 -7.08 -16.04 4.53
N PHE A 135 -8.30 -16.32 5.00
CA PHE A 135 -9.48 -15.54 4.66
C PHE A 135 -9.24 -14.06 5.00
N ILE A 136 -9.51 -13.18 4.03
CA ILE A 136 -9.50 -11.73 4.21
C ILE A 136 -10.83 -11.18 3.68
N GLY A 137 -11.53 -10.39 4.48
CA GLY A 137 -12.84 -9.87 4.14
C GLY A 137 -13.18 -8.57 4.86
N GLU A 138 -14.24 -7.91 4.43
CA GLU A 138 -14.90 -6.88 5.24
C GLU A 138 -15.92 -7.56 6.14
N CYS A 139 -15.96 -7.21 7.43
CA CYS A 139 -16.90 -7.82 8.36
C CYS A 139 -17.60 -6.83 9.28
N LYS A 140 -18.79 -7.25 9.72
CA LYS A 140 -19.56 -6.61 10.81
C LYS A 140 -20.54 -7.63 11.40
N ASN A 141 -20.77 -7.57 12.71
CA ASN A 141 -21.78 -8.40 13.37
C ASN A 141 -23.13 -8.29 12.64
N LYS A 142 -23.78 -9.42 12.37
CA LYS A 142 -25.11 -9.43 11.74
C LYS A 142 -26.18 -8.85 12.67
N THR A 143 -26.06 -9.12 13.97
CA THR A 143 -26.89 -8.55 15.04
C THR A 143 -26.02 -7.92 16.12
N PRO A 144 -26.46 -6.84 16.78
CA PRO A 144 -25.71 -6.23 17.88
C PRO A 144 -25.38 -7.23 18.99
N GLY A 145 -24.14 -7.19 19.49
CA GLY A 145 -23.65 -8.14 20.50
C GLY A 145 -23.27 -9.51 19.94
N GLY A 146 -23.04 -9.60 18.63
CA GLY A 146 -22.52 -10.77 17.94
C GLY A 146 -21.09 -11.14 18.36
N PRO A 147 -20.44 -12.08 17.65
CA PRO A 147 -19.17 -12.65 18.07
C PRO A 147 -17.96 -11.72 17.91
N LEU A 148 -18.06 -10.65 17.12
CA LEU A 148 -16.99 -9.63 17.00
C LEU A 148 -17.02 -8.67 18.20
N PRO A 149 -15.87 -8.10 18.61
CA PRO A 149 -15.75 -7.24 19.79
C PRO A 149 -16.27 -5.81 19.57
N THR A 150 -16.76 -5.50 18.36
CA THR A 150 -17.18 -4.17 17.96
C THR A 150 -18.34 -4.22 16.96
N GLU A 151 -19.15 -3.17 16.95
CA GLU A 151 -20.25 -2.96 16.01
C GLU A 151 -19.85 -2.13 14.78
N LEU A 152 -18.57 -1.73 14.72
CA LEU A 152 -17.99 -1.04 13.57
C LEU A 152 -17.67 -2.02 12.45
N TRP A 153 -17.54 -1.47 11.24
CA TRP A 153 -17.00 -2.23 10.12
C TRP A 153 -15.49 -2.41 10.29
N CYS A 154 -15.03 -3.65 10.12
CA CYS A 154 -13.63 -4.05 10.24
C CYS A 154 -13.20 -4.85 9.00
N TYR A 155 -11.89 -4.86 8.72
CA TYR A 155 -11.28 -5.92 7.94
C TYR A 155 -10.98 -7.10 8.85
N ILE A 156 -11.39 -8.30 8.44
CA ILE A 156 -11.10 -9.55 9.13
C ILE A 156 -10.01 -10.32 8.40
N GLN A 157 -9.10 -10.91 9.17
CA GLN A 157 -8.12 -11.86 8.69
C GLN A 157 -8.12 -13.09 9.60
N LYS A 158 -8.35 -14.28 9.03
CA LYS A 158 -8.15 -15.55 9.76
C LYS A 158 -6.66 -15.93 9.68
N THR A 159 -5.95 -15.84 10.81
CA THR A 159 -4.50 -16.03 10.87
C THR A 159 -4.11 -17.49 11.07
N GLY A 160 -4.95 -18.27 11.75
CA GLY A 160 -4.69 -19.69 11.99
C GLY A 160 -5.90 -20.43 12.55
N ASN A 161 -5.87 -21.75 12.43
CA ASN A 161 -6.87 -22.66 13.01
C ASN A 161 -6.30 -23.33 14.27
N LEU A 162 -7.19 -23.84 15.11
CA LEU A 162 -6.80 -24.77 16.16
C LEU A 162 -6.37 -26.11 15.55
N ASP A 163 -5.22 -26.61 15.96
CA ASP A 163 -4.76 -27.96 15.58
C ASP A 163 -5.70 -29.02 16.17
N ASN A 164 -6.37 -29.79 15.31
CA ASN A 164 -7.28 -30.85 15.71
C ASN A 164 -6.70 -32.25 15.46
N TYR A 165 -5.58 -32.55 16.10
CA TYR A 165 -4.91 -33.86 15.98
C TYR A 165 -5.84 -35.03 16.35
N SER A 166 -6.77 -34.84 17.28
CA SER A 166 -7.73 -35.85 17.71
C SER A 166 -8.84 -36.15 16.71
N GLY A 167 -9.00 -35.36 15.64
CA GLY A 167 -10.08 -35.52 14.66
C GLY A 167 -11.49 -35.30 15.23
N ASN A 168 -11.61 -34.72 16.44
CA ASN A 168 -12.90 -34.50 17.08
C ASN A 168 -13.59 -33.30 16.42
N PRO A 169 -14.76 -33.45 15.76
CA PRO A 169 -15.40 -32.34 15.07
C PRO A 169 -15.83 -31.19 16.00
N LYS A 170 -15.89 -31.43 17.32
CA LYS A 170 -16.18 -30.40 18.31
C LYS A 170 -14.97 -29.54 18.70
N ARG A 171 -13.75 -29.98 18.35
CA ARG A 171 -12.51 -29.22 18.58
C ARG A 171 -12.31 -28.20 17.46
N LYS A 172 -12.56 -26.94 17.77
CA LYS A 172 -12.56 -25.82 16.83
C LYS A 172 -11.99 -24.56 17.46
N GLY A 173 -11.71 -23.56 16.63
CA GLY A 173 -11.11 -22.31 17.07
C GLY A 173 -9.94 -21.89 16.20
N GLY A 174 -9.13 -20.99 16.75
CA GLY A 174 -7.98 -20.43 16.08
C GLY A 174 -7.83 -18.94 16.38
N THR A 175 -7.11 -18.26 15.51
CA THR A 175 -6.72 -16.86 15.73
C THR A 175 -7.21 -15.99 14.59
N ILE A 176 -7.85 -14.89 14.94
CA ILE A 176 -8.41 -13.90 14.01
C ILE A 176 -7.84 -12.53 14.36
N ARG A 177 -7.52 -11.74 13.34
CA ARG A 177 -7.18 -10.33 13.46
C ARG A 177 -8.27 -9.46 12.86
N LEU A 178 -8.60 -8.37 13.53
CA LEU A 178 -9.53 -7.35 13.06
C LEU A 178 -8.84 -5.99 13.01
N VAL A 179 -9.14 -5.22 11.98
CA VAL A 179 -8.72 -3.81 11.85
C VAL A 179 -9.95 -2.97 11.54
N CYS A 180 -10.31 -2.03 12.42
CA CYS A 180 -11.44 -1.13 12.16
C CYS A 180 -11.18 -0.28 10.90
N ILE A 181 -12.15 -0.25 9.98
CA ILE A 181 -12.03 0.46 8.69
C ILE A 181 -11.92 1.99 8.89
N HIS A 182 -12.72 2.53 9.81
CA HIS A 182 -12.80 3.97 10.04
C HIS A 182 -11.72 4.48 10.98
N ASN A 183 -11.09 3.60 11.76
CA ASN A 183 -10.06 3.91 12.75
C ASN A 183 -8.97 2.84 12.71
N ALA A 184 -7.99 2.96 11.82
CA ALA A 184 -6.95 1.93 11.65
C ALA A 184 -6.11 1.66 12.92
N GLY A 185 -6.14 2.56 13.92
CA GLY A 185 -5.52 2.36 15.23
C GLY A 185 -6.30 1.44 16.19
N GLU A 186 -7.56 1.13 15.87
CA GLU A 186 -8.38 0.16 16.60
C GLU A 186 -8.25 -1.22 15.95
N THR A 187 -7.33 -2.00 16.49
CA THR A 187 -7.04 -3.35 16.04
C THR A 187 -7.28 -4.33 17.17
N TRP A 188 -7.79 -5.52 16.83
CA TRP A 188 -8.11 -6.57 17.79
C TRP A 188 -7.52 -7.89 17.33
N THR A 189 -7.06 -8.68 18.29
CA THR A 189 -6.70 -10.08 18.10
C THR A 189 -7.65 -10.93 18.92
N GLY A 190 -8.37 -11.83 18.25
CA GLY A 190 -9.28 -12.79 18.85
C GLY A 190 -8.65 -14.17 18.81
N ALA A 191 -8.65 -14.86 19.94
CA ALA A 191 -8.24 -16.26 20.02
C ALA A 191 -9.34 -17.10 20.65
N LYS A 192 -9.63 -18.25 20.06
CA LYS A 192 -10.53 -19.25 20.64
C LYS A 192 -9.82 -20.60 20.68
N PHE A 193 -9.82 -21.19 21.86
CA PHE A 193 -9.41 -22.58 22.09
C PHE A 193 -10.63 -23.33 22.61
N ASP A 194 -11.33 -24.05 21.72
CA ASP A 194 -12.42 -24.95 22.10
C ASP A 194 -11.93 -26.39 21.97
N ASP A 195 -11.71 -27.01 23.13
CA ASP A 195 -11.28 -28.41 23.21
C ASP A 195 -12.45 -29.40 23.03
N GLY A 196 -13.67 -28.89 22.78
CA GLY A 196 -14.90 -29.65 22.57
C GLY A 196 -15.56 -30.12 23.86
N THR A 197 -15.07 -29.71 25.03
CA THR A 197 -15.60 -30.12 26.35
C THR A 197 -16.69 -29.18 26.88
N THR A 198 -16.72 -27.93 26.40
CA THR A 198 -17.64 -26.91 26.89
C THR A 198 -18.50 -26.39 25.74
N GLU A 199 -19.82 -26.30 25.94
CA GLU A 199 -20.71 -25.71 24.94
C GLU A 199 -20.62 -24.17 24.95
N GLY A 200 -20.55 -23.54 23.77
CA GLY A 200 -20.64 -22.09 23.63
C GLY A 200 -19.36 -21.28 23.92
N LYS A 201 -18.16 -21.87 23.80
CA LYS A 201 -16.90 -21.12 23.88
C LYS A 201 -16.85 -19.99 22.84
N ARG A 202 -16.45 -18.80 23.28
CA ARG A 202 -16.34 -17.59 22.46
C ARG A 202 -14.89 -17.24 22.13
N TYR A 203 -14.69 -16.43 21.10
CA TYR A 203 -13.37 -15.81 20.88
C TYR A 203 -13.10 -14.81 22.00
N GLU A 204 -11.94 -14.94 22.62
CA GLU A 204 -11.43 -13.97 23.57
C GLU A 204 -10.70 -12.88 22.79
N TRP A 205 -11.25 -11.67 22.83
CA TRP A 205 -10.74 -10.54 22.08
C TRP A 205 -9.88 -9.64 22.95
N SER A 206 -8.66 -9.40 22.51
CA SER A 206 -7.75 -8.41 23.08
C SER A 206 -7.50 -7.29 22.08
N ARG A 207 -7.41 -6.05 22.58
CA ARG A 207 -7.07 -4.89 21.75
C ARG A 207 -5.55 -4.86 21.58
N ASP A 208 -5.07 -4.80 20.34
CA ASP A 208 -3.63 -4.79 20.05
C ASP A 208 -2.97 -3.53 20.65
N PHE A 209 -1.67 -3.63 20.95
CA PHE A 209 -0.88 -2.51 21.44
C PHE A 209 -0.85 -1.38 20.40
N SER A 210 -1.22 -0.17 20.82
CA SER A 210 -1.06 1.04 20.04
C SER A 210 -0.67 2.20 20.96
N THR A 211 -0.31 3.35 20.39
CA THR A 211 -0.02 4.56 21.17
C THR A 211 -1.21 5.02 22.03
N LEU A 212 -2.43 4.62 21.63
CA LEU A 212 -3.67 4.88 22.37
C LEU A 212 -3.97 3.84 23.46
N ASN A 213 -3.50 2.60 23.29
CA ASN A 213 -3.77 1.48 24.20
C ASN A 213 -2.47 0.89 24.78
N LYS A 214 -1.58 1.75 25.26
CA LYS A 214 -0.34 1.32 25.91
C LYS A 214 -0.68 0.74 27.30
N PRO A 215 -0.32 -0.52 27.61
CA PRO A 215 -0.51 -1.07 28.94
C PRO A 215 0.25 -0.23 29.96
N LYS A 216 -0.37 0.00 31.11
CA LYS A 216 0.25 0.69 32.23
C LYS A 216 1.30 -0.22 32.87
N PRO A 217 2.25 0.34 33.64
CA PRO A 217 3.24 -0.47 34.36
C PRO A 217 2.63 -1.54 35.27
N GLU A 218 1.43 -1.31 35.79
CA GLU A 218 0.64 -2.27 36.57
C GLU A 218 0.16 -3.48 35.75
N ASP A 219 -0.27 -3.27 34.51
CA ASP A 219 -0.86 -4.32 33.65
C ASP A 219 0.16 -5.37 33.21
N VAL A 220 1.45 -5.02 33.13
CA VAL A 220 2.53 -5.92 32.71
C VAL A 220 3.36 -6.45 33.87
N GLY A 221 2.88 -6.30 35.11
CA GLY A 221 3.62 -6.74 36.30
C GLY A 221 4.89 -5.94 36.60
N LEU A 222 5.15 -4.86 35.87
CA LEU A 222 6.26 -3.94 36.14
C LEU A 222 6.10 -3.26 37.50
N ALA A 223 4.87 -3.09 37.99
CA ALA A 223 4.61 -2.57 39.33
C ALA A 223 5.17 -3.49 40.43
N ALA A 224 5.11 -4.81 40.27
CA ALA A 224 5.68 -5.76 41.23
C ALA A 224 7.21 -5.76 41.16
N THR A 225 7.77 -5.72 39.95
CA THR A 225 9.23 -5.59 39.74
C THR A 225 9.76 -4.26 40.26
N LYS A 226 9.04 -3.16 40.00
CA LYS A 226 9.34 -1.82 40.51
C LYS A 226 9.22 -1.77 42.02
N LYS A 227 8.17 -2.35 42.61
CA LYS A 227 8.03 -2.47 44.05
C LYS A 227 9.13 -3.34 44.65
N ALA A 228 9.53 -4.44 44.02
CA ALA A 228 10.64 -5.26 44.50
C ALA A 228 11.98 -4.51 44.43
N ILE A 229 12.23 -3.75 43.36
CA ILE A 229 13.39 -2.85 43.24
C ILE A 229 13.32 -1.75 44.29
N ASP A 230 12.19 -1.06 44.41
CA ASP A 230 12.00 0.03 45.35
C ASP A 230 12.09 -0.50 46.78
N ASP A 231 11.51 -1.66 47.13
CA ASP A 231 11.59 -2.30 48.45
C ASP A 231 13.02 -2.78 48.76
N THR A 232 13.74 -3.36 47.78
CA THR A 232 15.17 -3.70 47.96
C THR A 232 16.08 -2.48 48.01
N GLN A 233 15.62 -1.33 47.48
CA GLN A 233 16.29 -0.03 47.58
C GLN A 233 15.72 0.87 48.68
N THR A 234 14.64 0.49 49.37
CA THR A 234 14.03 1.30 50.43
C THR A 234 14.98 1.31 51.62
N GLY A 235 15.68 2.42 51.78
CA GLY A 235 16.74 2.62 52.78
C GLY A 235 18.15 2.80 52.21
N LEU A 236 18.36 2.59 50.91
CA LEU A 236 19.60 2.94 50.22
C LEU A 236 19.40 4.26 49.46
N ALA A 237 19.72 5.39 50.11
CA ALA A 237 19.98 6.62 49.37
C ALA A 237 21.00 6.30 48.26
N ALA A 238 20.79 6.82 47.04
CA ALA A 238 21.74 6.72 45.93
C ALA A 238 23.16 6.72 46.49
N GLN A 239 23.89 5.60 46.39
CA GLN A 239 25.09 5.36 47.21
C GLN A 239 26.11 6.48 46.98
N SER A 240 26.08 7.50 47.83
CA SER A 240 26.99 8.62 47.74
C SER A 240 28.38 8.11 48.08
N VAL A 241 29.36 8.56 47.30
CA VAL A 241 30.76 8.22 47.56
C VAL A 241 31.09 8.66 48.99
N MET A 242 31.51 7.72 49.82
CA MET A 242 31.98 7.99 51.17
C MET A 242 33.36 8.63 51.10
N TRP A 243 33.47 9.87 51.58
CA TRP A 243 34.74 10.59 51.66
C TRP A 243 35.43 10.25 52.98
N ILE A 244 36.58 9.57 52.90
CA ILE A 244 37.35 9.11 54.06
C ILE A 244 38.33 10.20 54.48
N THR A 245 38.26 10.60 55.74
CA THR A 245 39.14 11.59 56.36
C THR A 245 40.15 10.99 57.33
N SER A 246 39.83 9.85 57.96
CA SER A 246 40.74 9.13 58.87
C SER A 246 40.51 7.62 58.82
N ALA A 247 41.41 6.84 59.45
CA ALA A 247 41.25 5.39 59.56
C ALA A 247 40.02 5.00 60.42
N ASP A 248 39.58 5.90 61.31
CA ASP A 248 38.42 5.65 62.17
C ASP A 248 37.10 5.64 61.40
N ASP A 249 37.04 6.33 60.26
CA ASP A 249 35.90 6.28 59.34
C ASP A 249 35.69 4.87 58.77
N LEU A 250 36.75 4.06 58.69
CA LEU A 250 36.70 2.68 58.22
C LEU A 250 36.44 1.69 59.36
N SER A 251 36.98 1.94 60.55
CA SER A 251 36.87 1.01 61.69
C SER A 251 35.49 1.04 62.35
N ASN A 252 34.75 2.15 62.21
CA ASN A 252 33.40 2.31 62.76
C ASN A 252 32.28 1.76 61.85
N LEU A 253 32.62 1.21 60.68
CA LEU A 253 31.62 0.63 59.78
C LEU A 253 31.14 -0.74 60.30
N PRO A 254 29.82 -1.02 60.27
CA PRO A 254 29.30 -2.31 60.68
C PRO A 254 29.88 -3.44 59.80
N SER A 255 30.06 -4.62 60.39
CA SER A 255 30.55 -5.80 59.68
C SER A 255 29.68 -6.13 58.47
N GLY A 256 30.30 -6.37 57.30
CA GLY A 256 29.59 -6.66 56.04
C GLY A 256 29.10 -5.43 55.27
N ALA A 257 29.33 -4.20 55.76
CA ALA A 257 29.02 -2.98 55.02
C ALA A 257 29.76 -2.92 53.68
N ARG A 258 29.04 -2.51 52.62
CA ARG A 258 29.58 -2.31 51.27
C ARG A 258 29.39 -0.87 50.83
N ARG A 259 30.47 -0.18 50.44
CA ARG A 259 30.43 1.25 50.05
C ARG A 259 31.41 1.56 48.92
N PHE A 260 31.08 2.56 48.12
CA PHE A 260 32.02 3.27 47.25
C PHE A 260 32.70 4.38 48.06
N ALA A 261 34.02 4.41 48.11
CA ALA A 261 34.76 5.36 48.93
C ALA A 261 35.97 5.98 48.22
N SER A 262 36.37 7.16 48.67
CA SER A 262 37.49 7.95 48.15
C SER A 262 38.16 8.70 49.30
N ASN A 263 39.47 8.93 49.20
CA ASN A 263 40.19 9.81 50.13
C ASN A 263 39.69 11.25 50.00
N LYS A 264 39.29 11.87 51.12
CA LYS A 264 39.03 13.31 51.17
C LYS A 264 40.36 14.03 51.34
N ALA A 265 40.77 14.85 50.37
CA ALA A 265 42.01 15.61 50.49
C ALA A 265 42.03 16.45 51.79
N PRO A 266 43.14 16.48 52.54
CA PRO A 266 44.48 15.93 52.23
C PRO A 266 44.75 14.50 52.75
N ALA A 267 43.74 13.78 53.26
CA ALA A 267 43.93 12.47 53.88
C ALA A 267 44.39 11.38 52.88
N THR A 268 45.26 10.47 53.33
CA THR A 268 45.83 9.37 52.52
C THR A 268 45.58 8.01 53.17
N VAL A 269 44.33 7.78 53.62
CA VAL A 269 43.94 6.55 54.33
C VAL A 269 43.88 5.35 53.37
N LEU A 270 43.32 5.54 52.18
CA LEU A 270 43.38 4.57 51.09
C LEU A 270 44.72 4.71 50.33
N PRO A 271 45.26 3.60 49.79
CA PRO A 271 46.62 3.56 49.25
C PRO A 271 46.88 4.46 48.03
N THR A 272 45.85 4.87 47.29
CA THR A 272 45.97 5.82 46.17
C THR A 272 44.74 6.72 46.05
N ALA A 273 44.88 7.86 45.37
CA ALA A 273 43.75 8.70 45.00
C ALA A 273 42.87 7.99 43.94
N GLY A 274 41.58 7.83 44.24
CA GLY A 274 40.62 7.16 43.35
C GLY A 274 39.40 6.60 44.09
N TYR A 275 38.49 5.98 43.33
CA TYR A 275 37.30 5.33 43.87
C TYR A 275 37.55 3.84 44.13
N PHE A 276 37.05 3.36 45.27
CA PHE A 276 37.19 1.97 45.70
C PHE A 276 35.84 1.41 46.11
N SER A 277 35.57 0.16 45.73
CA SER A 277 34.48 -0.62 46.33
C SER A 277 35.02 -1.39 47.52
N TRP A 278 34.37 -1.24 48.67
CA TRP A 278 34.87 -1.74 49.94
C TRP A 278 33.91 -2.77 50.57
N LYS A 279 34.47 -3.70 51.33
CA LYS A 279 33.72 -4.65 52.18
C LYS A 279 34.42 -4.81 53.54
N SER A 280 33.75 -4.46 54.64
CA SER A 280 34.24 -4.68 56.03
C SER A 280 34.14 -6.14 56.43
N TRP A 281 35.13 -6.56 57.23
CA TRP A 281 35.08 -7.77 58.05
C TRP A 281 35.60 -7.45 59.45
N GLN A 282 34.83 -7.78 60.49
CA GLN A 282 35.35 -7.73 61.85
C GLN A 282 35.98 -9.08 62.22
N SER A 283 37.27 -9.06 62.60
CA SER A 283 37.91 -10.22 63.23
C SER A 283 37.55 -10.26 64.72
N VAL A 284 36.93 -11.35 65.16
CA VAL A 284 36.45 -11.52 66.55
C VAL A 284 37.62 -11.66 67.55
N ILE A 285 38.86 -11.89 67.10
CA ILE A 285 39.98 -12.28 67.97
C ILE A 285 40.90 -11.11 68.37
N GLN A 286 40.91 -9.97 67.67
CA GLN A 286 41.86 -8.88 67.97
C GLN A 286 41.28 -7.44 67.98
N ARG A 287 39.95 -7.26 67.92
CA ARG A 287 39.30 -5.92 67.75
C ARG A 287 39.95 -5.09 66.62
N THR A 288 40.45 -5.76 65.57
CA THR A 288 41.03 -5.11 64.39
C THR A 288 40.03 -5.20 63.24
N VAL A 289 39.71 -4.08 62.61
CA VAL A 289 38.87 -4.08 61.39
C VAL A 289 39.75 -4.48 60.22
N VAL A 290 39.42 -5.62 59.61
CA VAL A 290 40.06 -6.12 58.40
C VAL A 290 39.12 -5.82 57.24
N ALA A 291 39.62 -5.20 56.18
CA ALA A 291 38.78 -4.88 55.05
C ALA A 291 39.41 -5.28 53.74
N SER A 292 38.53 -5.67 52.82
CA SER A 292 38.88 -5.95 51.43
C SER A 292 38.38 -4.81 50.57
N TRP A 293 39.25 -4.22 49.76
CA TRP A 293 38.91 -3.16 48.81
C TRP A 293 39.33 -3.56 47.40
N GLN A 294 38.57 -3.10 46.42
CA GLN A 294 38.91 -3.21 45.01
C GLN A 294 38.91 -1.81 44.42
N ARG A 295 39.99 -1.44 43.74
CA ARG A 295 40.05 -0.17 43.00
C ARG A 295 39.08 -0.27 41.83
N VAL A 296 38.24 0.73 41.66
CA VAL A 296 37.33 0.81 40.52
C VAL A 296 38.11 1.47 39.39
N THR A 297 38.64 0.67 38.47
CA THR A 297 39.20 1.13 37.20
C THR A 297 38.23 0.77 36.06
N PRO A 298 38.21 1.52 34.94
CA PRO A 298 37.37 1.19 33.80
C PRO A 298 37.66 -0.20 33.20
N GLU A 299 38.83 -0.78 33.50
CA GLU A 299 39.32 -2.02 32.92
C GLU A 299 39.71 -3.03 34.03
N THR A 300 39.12 -4.22 33.96
CA THR A 300 39.36 -5.49 34.71
C THR A 300 38.78 -5.67 36.13
N SER A 301 38.09 -6.81 36.30
CA SER A 301 37.44 -7.30 37.51
C SER A 301 38.25 -8.45 38.14
N GLY A 302 38.85 -8.21 39.31
CA GLY A 302 39.58 -9.23 40.08
C GLY A 302 39.79 -8.80 41.53
N TRP A 303 39.51 -9.69 42.49
CA TRP A 303 39.66 -9.43 43.93
C TRP A 303 41.10 -9.73 44.39
N GLY A 304 41.81 -8.73 44.91
CA GLY A 304 43.11 -8.91 45.58
C GLY A 304 42.97 -8.97 47.11
N HIS A 305 43.72 -9.86 47.78
CA HIS A 305 43.83 -9.95 49.24
C HIS A 305 45.07 -9.18 49.75
N VAL A 306 44.96 -8.50 50.89
CA VAL A 306 46.10 -7.83 51.55
C VAL A 306 46.25 -8.35 52.99
N THR A 307 47.50 -8.61 53.38
CA THR A 307 47.93 -9.02 54.73
C THR A 307 47.85 -7.87 55.74
N PRO A 308 47.56 -8.13 57.03
CA PRO A 308 47.32 -7.08 58.03
C PRO A 308 48.57 -6.22 58.33
N PHE A 309 48.37 -4.91 58.47
CA PHE A 309 49.36 -3.97 59.01
C PHE A 309 49.58 -4.22 60.52
N PRO A 310 50.82 -4.26 61.03
CA PRO A 310 51.06 -4.21 62.46
C PRO A 310 50.82 -2.78 62.98
N MET A 311 49.97 -2.62 63.99
CA MET A 311 49.86 -1.36 64.75
C MET A 311 51.16 -1.12 65.52
N MET A 312 51.65 0.13 65.48
CA MET A 312 52.63 0.63 66.44
C MET A 312 52.13 0.37 67.88
N PRO A 313 53.02 -0.04 68.81
CA PRO A 313 52.63 -0.38 70.17
C PRO A 313 52.05 0.84 70.92
N PRO A 314 51.16 0.61 71.89
CA PRO A 314 50.57 1.68 72.69
C PRO A 314 51.66 2.41 73.47
N SER A 315 51.59 3.74 73.49
CA SER A 315 52.44 4.56 74.36
C SER A 315 52.18 4.14 75.83
N PRO A 316 53.21 3.88 76.66
CA PRO A 316 53.01 3.41 78.02
C PRO A 316 52.45 4.54 78.88
N GLY A 317 51.36 4.27 79.58
CA GLY A 317 50.98 5.08 80.73
C GLY A 317 51.98 4.86 81.86
N TYR A 318 52.53 5.95 82.39
CA TYR A 318 53.11 6.01 83.74
C TYR A 318 52.50 7.22 84.46
N SER A 319 51.92 6.88 85.64
CA SER A 319 51.47 7.70 86.78
C SER A 319 50.50 8.86 86.54
#